data_AF-A0AAE0DTP6-F1
#
_entry.id   AF-A0AAE0DTP6-F1
#
_cell.length_a   1.000
_cell.length_b   1.000
_cell.length_c   1.000
_cell.angle_alpha   90.00
_cell.angle_beta   90.00
_cell.angle_gamma   90.00
#
_symmetry.space_group_name_H-M   'P 1'
#
loop_
_entity.id
_entity.type
_entity.pdbx_description
1 polymer ?
#
loop_
_entity_poly.entity_id
_entity_poly.type
_entity_poly.pdbx_seq_one_letter_code
_entity_poly.pdbx_strand_id
1 'polypeptide(L)'
;MEKKVEEAELNFLNATPQFEISPEFFNIESLKIVKLYFCVVDLPPLLKGSAFLKTLVLKKSVIVTPTFINTIFKHCMLLEYLDITQSRGLNELKILAENLKKFKVLKIGDCPNLVEIEIVSLTLRSFHYCGNLIGDQSLELLPAEGCVVQYLA
;
A
#
# COMPACT_ATOMS: atom_id res chain seq x y z
N MET A 1 0.69 -33.37 0.95
CA MET A 1 0.10 -32.01 0.98
C MET A 1 1.24 -31.02 1.08
N GLU A 2 1.51 -30.29 0.01
CA GLU A 2 2.52 -29.23 0.01
C GLU A 2 1.97 -28.01 0.75
N LYS A 3 2.72 -27.48 1.72
CA LYS A 3 2.38 -26.20 2.37
C LYS A 3 2.65 -25.08 1.36
N LYS A 4 1.58 -24.45 0.85
CA LYS A 4 1.71 -23.25 0.03
C LYS A 4 2.07 -22.05 0.92
N VAL A 5 2.94 -21.17 0.42
CA VAL A 5 3.36 -19.97 1.15
C VAL A 5 2.23 -18.95 1.12
N GLU A 6 1.73 -18.56 2.30
CA GLU A 6 0.64 -17.58 2.43
C GLU A 6 1.12 -16.20 2.90
N GLU A 7 2.25 -16.17 3.58
CA GLU A 7 2.87 -14.94 4.08
C GLU A 7 4.32 -14.88 3.59
N ALA A 8 4.69 -13.71 3.06
CA ALA A 8 6.05 -13.41 2.67
C ALA A 8 6.47 -12.08 3.29
N GLU A 9 7.53 -12.14 4.08
CA GLU A 9 8.18 -10.97 4.66
C GLU A 9 9.62 -10.92 4.14
N LEU A 10 9.91 -9.90 3.33
CA LEU A 10 11.20 -9.71 2.68
C LEU A 10 11.81 -8.39 3.15
N ASN A 11 12.93 -8.49 3.85
CA ASN A 11 13.58 -7.35 4.48
C ASN A 11 15.00 -7.19 3.95
N PHE A 12 15.22 -6.11 3.20
CA PHE A 12 16.48 -5.82 2.52
C PHE A 12 17.19 -4.59 3.09
N LEU A 13 16.96 -4.21 4.36
CA LEU A 13 17.52 -2.98 4.95
C LEU A 13 19.05 -2.87 4.90
N ASN A 14 19.75 -4.01 4.77
CA ASN A 14 21.21 -4.07 4.67
C ASN A 14 21.70 -4.26 3.22
N ALA A 15 20.81 -4.29 2.24
CA ALA A 15 21.17 -4.49 0.84
C ALA A 15 21.68 -3.19 0.20
N THR A 16 22.79 -3.28 -0.53
CA THR A 16 23.31 -2.17 -1.34
C THR A 16 23.78 -2.73 -2.69
N PRO A 17 23.14 -2.39 -3.82
CA PRO A 17 21.98 -1.49 -3.98
C PRO A 17 20.66 -2.07 -3.42
N GLN A 18 19.56 -1.30 -3.50
CA GLN A 18 18.22 -1.80 -3.16
C GLN A 18 17.88 -3.03 -4.02
N PHE A 19 17.25 -4.03 -3.41
CA PHE A 19 16.86 -5.24 -4.12
C PHE A 19 15.63 -4.99 -4.98
N GLU A 20 15.65 -5.42 -6.25
CA GLU A 20 14.51 -5.36 -7.15
C GLU A 20 13.68 -6.65 -7.03
N ILE A 21 12.43 -6.51 -6.59
CA ILE A 21 11.51 -7.65 -6.53
C ILE A 21 10.96 -7.93 -7.92
N SER A 22 11.09 -9.18 -8.37
CA SER A 22 10.49 -9.64 -9.61
C SER A 22 8.97 -9.42 -9.61
N PRO A 23 8.38 -8.80 -10.65
CA PRO A 23 6.92 -8.58 -10.74
C PRO A 23 6.09 -9.87 -10.59
N GLU A 24 6.64 -11.01 -11.01
CA GLU A 24 6.00 -12.32 -10.89
C GLU A 24 5.78 -12.76 -9.43
N PHE A 25 6.47 -12.15 -8.46
CA PHE A 25 6.24 -12.38 -7.03
C PHE A 25 4.78 -12.15 -6.64
N PHE A 26 4.11 -11.15 -7.24
CA PHE A 26 2.71 -10.84 -6.96
C PHE A 26 1.71 -11.74 -7.70
N ASN A 27 2.18 -12.62 -8.58
CA ASN A 27 1.35 -13.64 -9.26
C ASN A 27 1.24 -14.95 -8.45
N ILE A 28 1.89 -15.04 -7.28
CA ILE A 28 1.78 -16.21 -6.41
C ILE A 28 0.38 -16.22 -5.76
N GLU A 29 -0.51 -17.08 -6.27
CA GLU A 29 -1.92 -17.16 -5.88
C GLU A 29 -2.16 -17.46 -4.39
N SER A 30 -1.22 -18.09 -3.71
CA SER A 30 -1.37 -18.41 -2.29
C SER A 30 -1.07 -17.23 -1.36
N LEU A 31 -0.41 -16.17 -1.85
CA LEU A 31 0.00 -15.04 -1.01
C LEU A 31 -1.22 -14.23 -0.54
N LYS A 32 -1.32 -14.13 0.79
CA LYS A 32 -2.34 -13.35 1.51
C LYS A 32 -1.72 -12.14 2.21
N ILE A 33 -0.48 -12.27 2.66
CA ILE A 33 0.24 -11.24 3.42
C ILE A 33 1.60 -11.02 2.78
N VAL A 34 1.86 -9.79 2.38
CA VAL A 34 3.15 -9.36 1.82
C VAL A 34 3.68 -8.19 2.63
N LYS A 35 4.88 -8.32 3.17
CA LYS A 35 5.60 -7.24 3.85
C LYS A 35 6.97 -7.06 3.21
N LEU A 36 7.20 -5.87 2.65
CA LEU A 36 8.40 -5.54 1.91
C LEU A 36 9.10 -4.35 2.56
N TYR A 37 10.41 -4.50 2.78
CA TYR A 37 11.24 -3.46 3.38
C TYR A 37 12.47 -3.19 2.50
N PHE A 38 12.69 -1.91 2.17
CA PHE A 38 13.88 -1.44 1.46
C PHE A 38 14.14 -2.13 0.10
N CYS A 39 13.12 -2.20 -0.74
CA CYS A 39 13.22 -2.76 -2.08
C CYS A 39 12.57 -1.87 -3.14
N VAL A 40 12.92 -2.11 -4.40
CA VAL A 40 12.22 -1.56 -5.55
C VAL A 40 11.19 -2.58 -5.99
N VAL A 41 9.97 -2.12 -6.23
CA VAL A 41 8.85 -2.99 -6.59
C VAL A 41 8.15 -2.42 -7.81
N ASP A 42 7.92 -3.28 -8.78
CA ASP A 42 7.02 -3.01 -9.90
C ASP A 42 5.98 -4.13 -10.00
N LEU A 43 4.86 -3.84 -10.64
CA LEU A 43 3.79 -4.81 -10.85
C LEU A 43 3.65 -5.13 -12.34
N PRO A 44 3.33 -6.38 -12.68
CA PRO A 44 2.96 -6.68 -14.05
C PRO A 44 1.67 -5.90 -14.41
N PRO A 45 1.46 -5.55 -15.69
CA PRO A 45 0.25 -4.85 -16.14
C PRO A 45 -1.05 -5.59 -15.81
N LEU A 46 -0.96 -6.91 -15.61
CA LEU A 46 -2.05 -7.78 -15.20
C LEU A 46 -1.57 -8.69 -14.07
N LEU A 47 -2.19 -8.56 -12.91
CA LEU A 47 -2.00 -9.49 -11.81
C LEU A 47 -2.96 -10.66 -11.95
N LYS A 48 -2.41 -11.87 -12.14
CA LYS A 48 -3.21 -13.10 -12.29
C LYS A 48 -3.48 -13.77 -10.93
N GLY A 49 -2.58 -13.62 -9.97
CA GLY A 49 -2.65 -14.29 -8.67
C GLY A 49 -2.97 -13.42 -7.45
N SER A 50 -3.00 -12.09 -7.59
CA SER A 50 -3.14 -11.18 -6.44
C SER A 50 -4.55 -11.08 -5.85
N ALA A 51 -5.51 -11.88 -6.34
CA ALA A 51 -6.89 -11.89 -5.89
C ALA A 51 -7.03 -12.23 -4.40
N PHE A 52 -6.06 -12.95 -3.82
CA PHE A 52 -6.08 -13.38 -2.42
C PHE A 52 -5.30 -12.48 -1.46
N LEU A 53 -4.61 -11.46 -1.97
CA LEU A 53 -3.83 -10.56 -1.13
C LEU A 53 -4.77 -9.77 -0.21
N LYS A 54 -4.56 -9.91 1.11
CA LYS A 54 -5.33 -9.24 2.16
C LYS A 54 -4.56 -8.13 2.83
N THR A 55 -3.24 -8.27 2.94
CA THR A 55 -2.37 -7.34 3.66
C THR A 55 -1.16 -7.02 2.81
N LEU A 56 -0.92 -5.73 2.58
CA LEU A 56 0.28 -5.23 1.93
C LEU A 56 0.95 -4.19 2.83
N VAL A 57 2.21 -4.44 3.18
CA VAL A 57 3.05 -3.53 3.97
C VAL A 57 4.28 -3.17 3.14
N LEU A 58 4.47 -1.88 2.88
CA LEU A 58 5.58 -1.33 2.11
C LEU A 58 6.28 -0.30 2.99
N LYS A 59 7.50 -0.64 3.43
CA LYS A 59 8.20 0.15 4.45
C LYS A 59 9.63 0.49 4.09
N LYS A 60 10.11 1.62 4.63
CA LYS A 60 11.53 2.01 4.64
C LYS A 60 12.14 2.04 3.23
N SER A 61 11.88 3.12 2.52
CA SER A 61 12.37 3.44 1.18
C SER A 61 11.97 2.43 0.10
N VAL A 62 10.81 1.79 0.23
CA VAL A 62 10.19 1.15 -0.93
C VAL A 62 9.80 2.24 -1.92
N ILE A 63 10.18 2.08 -3.18
CA ILE A 63 9.75 2.99 -4.25
C ILE A 63 8.36 2.55 -4.70
N VAL A 64 7.37 3.41 -4.50
CA VAL A 64 5.95 3.19 -4.82
C VAL A 64 5.51 4.25 -5.81
N THR A 65 4.87 3.84 -6.90
CA THR A 65 4.33 4.76 -7.90
C THR A 65 2.80 4.83 -7.81
N PRO A 66 2.15 5.89 -8.32
CA PRO A 66 0.69 5.93 -8.42
C PRO A 66 0.12 4.75 -9.24
N THR A 67 0.83 4.34 -10.29
CA THR A 67 0.48 3.17 -11.10
C THR A 67 0.49 1.88 -10.27
N PHE A 68 1.50 1.69 -9.43
CA PHE A 68 1.58 0.54 -8.52
C PHE A 68 0.33 0.47 -7.63
N ILE A 69 -0.03 1.60 -7.01
CA ILE A 69 -1.21 1.70 -6.14
C ILE A 69 -2.48 1.36 -6.91
N ASN A 70 -2.72 1.99 -8.06
CA ASN A 70 -3.90 1.73 -8.89
C ASN A 70 -4.01 0.25 -9.29
N THR A 71 -2.90 -0.40 -9.63
CA THR A 71 -2.87 -1.83 -9.97
C THR A 71 -3.26 -2.69 -8.76
N ILE A 72 -2.75 -2.39 -7.56
CA ILE A 72 -3.17 -3.09 -6.33
C ILE A 72 -4.68 -2.95 -6.11
N PHE A 73 -5.23 -1.74 -6.14
CA PHE A 73 -6.67 -1.50 -5.91
C PHE A 73 -7.56 -2.12 -6.99
N LYS A 74 -7.06 -2.23 -8.23
CA LYS A 74 -7.79 -2.84 -9.35
C LYS A 74 -7.84 -4.37 -9.28
N HIS A 75 -6.79 -5.01 -8.79
CA HIS A 75 -6.63 -6.47 -8.89
C HIS A 75 -6.74 -7.21 -7.56
N CYS A 76 -6.43 -6.57 -6.43
CA CYS A 76 -6.45 -7.18 -5.10
C CYS A 76 -7.82 -7.00 -4.42
N MET A 77 -8.85 -7.66 -4.93
CA MET A 77 -10.25 -7.46 -4.48
C MET A 77 -10.52 -7.86 -3.01
N LEU A 78 -9.62 -8.64 -2.41
CA LEU A 78 -9.68 -9.07 -1.01
C LEU A 78 -8.79 -8.24 -0.07
N LEU A 79 -8.17 -7.17 -0.56
CA LEU A 79 -7.29 -6.32 0.24
C LEU A 79 -8.07 -5.72 1.42
N GLU A 80 -7.56 -5.94 2.63
CA GLU A 80 -8.13 -5.44 3.88
C GLU A 80 -7.28 -4.35 4.53
N TYR A 81 -5.96 -4.42 4.33
CA TYR A 81 -4.98 -3.58 5.01
C TYR A 81 -3.87 -3.15 4.04
N LEU A 82 -3.62 -1.84 3.99
CA LEU A 82 -2.49 -1.24 3.28
C LEU A 82 -1.70 -0.32 4.22
N ASP A 83 -0.39 -0.53 4.31
CA ASP A 83 0.54 0.31 5.08
C ASP A 83 1.70 0.73 4.19
N ILE A 84 1.80 2.03 3.95
CA ILE A 84 2.86 2.67 3.17
C ILE A 84 3.53 3.68 4.10
N THR A 85 4.60 3.25 4.76
CA THR A 85 5.29 4.07 5.76
C THR A 85 6.77 4.20 5.40
N GLN A 86 7.30 5.42 5.45
CA GLN A 86 8.68 5.74 5.10
C GLN A 86 9.02 5.37 3.64
N SER A 87 8.05 5.37 2.74
CA SER A 87 8.23 5.00 1.33
C SER A 87 8.44 6.23 0.44
N ARG A 88 8.99 6.03 -0.76
CA ARG A 88 9.34 7.10 -1.72
C ARG A 88 8.57 6.94 -3.03
N GLY A 89 8.58 7.96 -3.89
CA GLY A 89 7.99 7.88 -5.24
C GLY A 89 6.53 8.33 -5.35
N LEU A 90 5.92 8.71 -4.23
CA LEU A 90 4.58 9.30 -4.18
C LEU A 90 4.68 10.80 -3.88
N ASN A 91 4.17 11.62 -4.80
CA ASN A 91 3.91 13.04 -4.56
C ASN A 91 2.44 13.27 -4.22
N GLU A 92 1.56 12.58 -4.94
CA GLU A 92 0.11 12.56 -4.72
C GLU A 92 -0.33 11.11 -4.54
N LEU A 93 -1.28 10.88 -3.63
CA LEU A 93 -1.86 9.56 -3.40
C LEU A 93 -3.38 9.62 -3.57
N LYS A 94 -3.85 9.17 -4.72
CA LYS A 94 -5.28 8.98 -5.00
C LYS A 94 -5.67 7.53 -4.82
N ILE A 95 -6.54 7.23 -3.85
CA ILE A 95 -7.04 5.89 -3.56
C ILE A 95 -8.49 5.80 -4.01
N LEU A 96 -8.70 5.13 -5.15
CA LEU A 96 -10.03 4.81 -5.69
C LEU A 96 -10.40 3.37 -5.36
N ALA A 97 -10.90 3.16 -4.14
CA ALA A 97 -11.18 1.86 -3.56
C ALA A 97 -12.68 1.52 -3.48
N GLU A 98 -13.52 2.17 -4.29
CA GLU A 98 -14.99 1.95 -4.33
C GLU A 98 -15.36 0.50 -4.62
N ASN A 99 -14.55 -0.18 -5.44
CA ASN A 99 -14.75 -1.58 -5.80
C ASN A 99 -14.25 -2.57 -4.73
N LEU A 100 -13.46 -2.10 -3.75
CA LEU A 100 -12.95 -2.96 -2.69
C LEU A 100 -13.97 -3.10 -1.56
N LYS A 101 -14.53 -4.30 -1.44
CA LYS A 101 -15.57 -4.63 -0.44
C LYS A 101 -15.00 -4.98 0.94
N LYS A 102 -13.68 -5.08 1.07
CA LYS A 102 -13.00 -5.58 2.27
C LYS A 102 -11.94 -4.62 2.82
N PHE A 103 -11.68 -3.50 2.15
CA PHE A 103 -10.61 -2.57 2.49
C PHE A 103 -10.94 -1.76 3.74
N LYS A 104 -10.29 -2.05 4.87
CA LYS A 104 -10.67 -1.53 6.19
C LYS A 104 -9.67 -0.56 6.77
N VAL A 105 -8.38 -0.75 6.50
CA VAL A 105 -7.31 0.00 7.16
C VAL A 105 -6.31 0.51 6.13
N LEU A 106 -6.04 1.81 6.22
CA LEU A 106 -4.99 2.49 5.48
C LEU A 106 -4.04 3.17 6.47
N LYS A 107 -2.74 2.92 6.33
CA LYS A 107 -1.69 3.65 7.05
C LYS A 107 -0.75 4.31 6.07
N ILE A 108 -0.55 5.62 6.21
CA ILE A 108 0.40 6.40 5.44
C ILE A 108 1.31 7.13 6.43
N GLY A 109 2.61 7.00 6.27
CA GLY A 109 3.57 7.53 7.24
C GLY A 109 4.85 8.04 6.59
N ASP A 110 5.38 9.20 7.00
CA ASP A 110 6.75 9.66 6.72
C ASP A 110 7.20 9.54 5.24
N CYS A 111 6.30 9.83 4.30
CA CYS A 111 6.60 9.83 2.86
C CYS A 111 7.13 11.22 2.44
N PRO A 112 8.43 11.39 2.14
CA PRO A 112 9.12 12.70 2.16
C PRO A 112 8.72 13.69 1.05
N ASN A 113 7.91 13.29 0.06
CA ASN A 113 7.44 14.16 -1.02
C ASN A 113 5.91 14.18 -1.13
N LEU A 114 5.20 13.50 -0.24
CA LEU A 114 3.75 13.37 -0.32
C LEU A 114 3.12 14.71 0.10
N VAL A 115 2.41 15.35 -0.83
CA VAL A 115 1.77 16.65 -0.62
C VAL A 115 0.25 16.54 -0.53
N GLU A 116 -0.34 15.51 -1.13
CA GLU A 116 -1.80 15.34 -1.20
C GLU A 116 -2.22 13.88 -1.07
N ILE A 117 -3.35 13.66 -0.38
CA ILE A 117 -4.00 12.35 -0.23
C ILE A 117 -5.49 12.50 -0.49
N GLU A 118 -5.99 11.86 -1.54
CA GLU A 118 -7.42 11.76 -1.88
C GLU A 118 -7.87 10.31 -1.66
N ILE A 119 -8.94 10.09 -0.89
CA ILE A 119 -9.42 8.75 -0.58
C ILE A 119 -10.90 8.65 -0.91
N VAL A 120 -11.24 7.74 -1.83
CA VAL A 120 -12.61 7.35 -2.15
C VAL A 120 -12.78 5.87 -1.82
N SER A 121 -13.49 5.56 -0.74
CA SER A 121 -13.77 4.18 -0.32
C SER A 121 -15.08 4.12 0.44
N LEU A 122 -15.84 3.03 0.29
CA LEU A 122 -17.07 2.79 1.06
C LEU A 122 -16.85 1.87 2.27
N THR A 123 -15.70 1.21 2.36
CA THR A 123 -15.45 0.18 3.37
C THR A 123 -14.32 0.52 4.34
N LEU A 124 -13.59 1.60 4.08
CA LEU A 124 -12.50 2.08 4.92
C LEU A 124 -13.04 2.50 6.29
N ARG A 125 -12.46 1.93 7.35
CA ARG A 125 -12.88 2.16 8.74
C ARG A 125 -11.85 2.94 9.54
N SER A 126 -10.57 2.77 9.20
CA SER A 126 -9.46 3.40 9.92
C SER A 126 -8.45 3.95 8.93
N PHE A 127 -8.16 5.23 9.06
CA PHE A 127 -7.08 5.90 8.35
C PHE A 127 -6.08 6.45 9.36
N HIS A 128 -4.83 5.99 9.26
CA HIS A 128 -3.73 6.47 10.08
C HIS A 128 -2.77 7.28 9.22
N TYR A 129 -2.48 8.50 9.65
CA TYR A 129 -1.52 9.37 8.99
C TYR A 129 -0.43 9.83 9.97
N CYS A 130 0.82 9.79 9.53
CA CYS A 130 1.98 10.33 10.25
C CYS A 130 2.90 11.04 9.26
N GLY A 131 3.44 12.20 9.63
CA GLY A 131 4.42 12.91 8.82
C GLY A 131 4.01 14.33 8.49
N ASN A 132 4.91 15.02 7.78
CA ASN A 132 4.75 16.41 7.41
C ASN A 132 4.29 16.49 5.96
N LEU A 133 3.04 16.87 5.71
CA LEU A 133 2.65 17.31 4.37
C LEU A 133 3.40 18.61 4.06
N ILE A 134 4.06 18.66 2.91
CA ILE A 134 4.78 19.85 2.46
C ILE A 134 3.75 20.77 1.78
N GLY A 135 3.16 21.69 2.53
CA GLY A 135 2.29 22.74 1.98
C GLY A 135 1.26 23.27 2.99
N ASP A 136 0.90 24.54 2.88
CA ASP A 136 -0.11 25.26 3.69
C ASP A 136 -1.57 24.85 3.33
N GLN A 137 -1.75 23.64 2.83
CA GLN A 137 -3.05 23.13 2.40
C GLN A 137 -3.63 22.24 3.50
N SER A 138 -4.62 22.82 4.16
CA SER A 138 -5.54 22.13 5.07
C SER A 138 -5.94 20.79 4.47
N LEU A 139 -5.71 19.72 5.23
CA LEU A 139 -6.17 18.37 4.92
C LEU A 139 -7.69 18.38 4.67
N GLU A 140 -8.13 18.42 3.41
CA GLU A 140 -9.41 17.84 3.03
C GLU A 140 -9.24 16.31 3.00
N LEU A 141 -8.94 15.74 4.18
CA LEU A 141 -9.27 14.34 4.38
C LEU A 141 -10.79 14.29 4.39
N LEU A 142 -11.34 13.88 3.26
CA LEU A 142 -12.73 13.45 3.16
C LEU A 142 -12.74 11.92 3.21
N PRO A 143 -12.40 11.30 4.36
CA PRO A 143 -12.53 9.87 4.44
C PRO A 143 -14.02 9.52 4.34
N ALA A 144 -14.31 8.25 4.01
CA ALA A 144 -15.67 7.73 4.00
C ALA A 144 -16.44 8.13 5.27
N GLU A 145 -17.76 8.39 5.15
CA GLU A 145 -18.61 8.59 6.33
C GLU A 145 -18.41 7.45 7.35
N GLY A 146 -18.10 7.80 8.60
CA GLY A 146 -17.82 6.85 9.68
C GLY A 146 -16.39 6.30 9.74
N CYS A 147 -15.47 6.79 8.90
CA CYS A 147 -14.06 6.46 8.99
C CYS A 147 -13.37 7.22 10.14
N VAL A 148 -12.61 6.50 10.96
CA VAL A 148 -11.81 7.10 12.04
C VAL A 148 -10.47 7.56 11.48
N VAL A 149 -10.21 8.87 11.57
CA VAL A 149 -8.89 9.45 11.25
C VAL A 149 -8.06 9.52 12.51
N GLN A 150 -6.88 8.91 12.48
CA GLN A 150 -5.91 8.97 13.57
C GLN A 150 -4.61 9.58 13.06
N TYR A 151 -4.24 10.73 13.63
CA TYR A 151 -2.91 11.29 13.47
C TYR A 151 -2.00 10.60 14.48
N LEU A 152 -1.00 9.86 14.00
CA LEU A 152 0.04 9.32 14.86
C LEU A 152 1.08 10.43 15.06
N ALA A 153 1.32 10.77 16.34
CA ALA A 153 2.30 11.76 16.78
C ALA A 153 3.71 11.16 16.82
#